data_AF-A0A956UAT1-F1
#
_entry.id   AF-A0A956UAT1-F1
#
_cell.length_a   1.000
_cell.length_b   1.000
_cell.length_c   1.000
_cell.angle_alpha   90.00
_cell.angle_beta   90.00
_cell.angle_gamma   90.00
#
_symmetry.space_group_name_H-M   'P 1'
#
loop_
_entity.id
_entity.type
_entity.pdbx_description
1 polymer ?
#
loop_
_entity_poly.entity_id
_entity_poly.type
_entity_poly.pdbx_seq_one_letter_code
_entity_poly.pdbx_strand_id
1 'polypeptide(L)'
;MVHLNDPYWLLLLVLVPPLYWLSSRRRKALKFSRVSMHDNLRSFTWVGAMQAVSFYCALIAFIVAFAQPSLYLSVEKPSIEARDFVLLIDTSDSMEWGMIDPTIADGLAEDSKPSILTGAQKKNIVKRIQAAEASIQEFLRQREGDRVGFIIFDKQA
;
A
#
# COMPACT_ATOMS: atom_id res chain seq x y z
N MET A 1 5.77 20.36 -0.22
CA MET A 1 5.10 20.81 1.04
C MET A 1 4.90 19.58 1.90
N VAL A 2 5.16 19.63 3.21
CA VAL A 2 4.92 18.48 4.09
C VAL A 2 3.42 18.33 4.30
N HIS A 3 2.87 17.17 3.97
CA HIS A 3 1.48 16.85 4.25
C HIS A 3 1.42 15.97 5.49
N LEU A 4 0.46 16.24 6.39
CA LEU A 4 0.19 15.40 7.56
C LEU A 4 -1.02 14.56 7.24
N ASN A 5 -0.87 13.24 7.20
CA ASN A 5 -1.99 12.36 6.86
C ASN A 5 -3.03 12.34 7.98
N ASP A 6 -2.56 12.33 9.24
CA ASP A 6 -3.40 12.27 10.43
C ASP A 6 -2.97 13.34 11.46
N PRO A 7 -3.30 14.62 11.25
CA PRO A 7 -2.83 15.73 12.10
C PRO A 7 -3.39 15.67 13.54
N TYR A 8 -4.46 14.91 13.78
CA TYR A 8 -5.09 14.80 15.10
C TYR A 8 -4.17 14.22 16.18
N TRP A 9 -3.15 13.43 15.80
CA TRP A 9 -2.15 12.94 16.74
C TRP A 9 -1.39 14.06 17.43
N LEU A 10 -1.23 15.23 16.80
CA LEU A 10 -0.58 16.40 17.42
C LEU A 10 -1.36 16.93 18.63
N LEU A 11 -2.66 16.64 18.78
CA LEU A 11 -3.43 17.00 19.97
C LEU A 11 -2.88 16.33 21.23
N LEU A 12 -2.24 15.16 21.13
CA LEU A 12 -1.57 14.50 22.26
C LEU A 12 -0.39 15.31 22.80
N LEU A 13 0.18 16.22 22.00
CA LEU A 13 1.26 17.10 22.46
C LEU A 13 0.79 18.03 23.58
N VAL A 14 -0.49 18.41 23.58
CA VAL A 14 -1.12 19.19 24.67
C VAL A 14 -1.15 18.40 25.99
N LEU A 15 -1.16 17.07 25.93
CA LEU A 15 -1.15 16.21 27.12
C LEU A 15 0.26 16.02 27.72
N VAL A 16 1.33 16.35 26.97
CA VAL A 16 2.71 16.16 27.45
C VAL A 16 3.04 17.04 28.67
N PRO A 17 2.74 18.35 28.70
CA PRO A 17 2.97 19.19 29.89
C PRO A 17 2.26 18.72 31.16
N PRO A 18 0.95 18.37 31.17
CA PRO A 18 0.29 17.87 32.38
C PRO A 18 0.83 16.50 32.82
N LEU A 19 1.24 15.63 31.88
CA LEU A 19 1.91 14.36 32.21
C LEU A 19 3.29 14.59 32.86
N TYR A 20 4.06 15.55 32.36
CA TYR A 20 5.32 15.98 32.99
C TYR A 20 5.09 16.48 34.42
N TRP A 21 4.11 17.37 34.60
CA TRP A 21 3.76 17.93 35.90
C TRP A 21 3.32 16.85 36.89
N LEU A 22 2.43 15.93 36.49
CA LEU A 22 1.95 14.84 37.33
C LEU A 22 3.07 13.84 37.69
N SER A 23 3.91 13.48 36.71
CA SER A 23 5.08 12.61 36.92
C SER A 23 6.09 13.24 37.89
N SER A 24 6.37 14.53 37.74
CA SER A 24 7.29 15.27 38.63
C SER A 24 6.81 15.28 40.10
N ARG A 25 5.49 15.28 40.32
CA ARG A 25 4.88 15.21 41.66
C ARG A 25 4.97 13.83 42.31
N ARG A 26 4.97 12.75 41.52
CA ARG A 26 5.00 11.36 42.02
C ARG A 26 6.40 10.88 42.43
N ARG A 27 7.47 11.59 42.06
CA ARG A 27 8.87 11.20 42.38
C ARG A 27 9.27 11.28 43.86
N LYS A 28 8.37 11.62 44.79
CA LYS A 28 8.67 11.83 46.23
C LYS A 28 8.25 10.69 47.18
N ALA A 29 7.94 9.49 46.71
CA ALA A 29 7.29 8.46 47.54
C ALA A 29 8.10 7.18 47.84
N LEU A 30 9.41 7.13 47.62
CA LEU A 30 10.23 6.00 48.10
C LEU A 30 10.94 6.40 49.40
N LYS A 31 10.22 6.30 50.52
CA LYS A 31 10.84 6.34 51.85
C LYS A 31 11.53 5.00 52.09
N PHE A 32 12.85 4.96 51.87
CA PHE A 32 13.64 3.80 52.28
C PHE A 32 13.69 3.74 53.81
N SER A 33 13.37 2.57 54.37
CA SER A 33 13.46 2.31 55.81
C SER A 33 14.94 2.25 56.20
N ARG A 34 15.48 3.38 56.67
CA ARG A 34 16.89 3.58 57.08
C ARG A 34 17.94 3.16 56.04
N VAL A 35 18.54 4.15 55.39
CA VAL A 35 19.87 3.94 54.82
C VAL A 35 20.82 5.04 55.25
N SER A 36 21.47 4.80 56.38
CA SER A 36 22.58 5.59 56.92
C SER A 36 23.94 5.22 56.29
N MET A 37 23.95 4.58 55.11
CA MET A 37 25.17 4.10 54.44
C MET A 37 25.67 5.01 53.30
N HIS A 38 25.12 6.22 53.12
CA HIS A 38 25.47 7.03 51.95
C HIS A 38 25.43 8.54 52.13
N ASP A 39 25.76 9.01 53.34
CA ASP A 39 25.85 10.44 53.68
C ASP A 39 26.97 11.19 52.91
N ASN A 40 27.81 10.50 52.14
CA ASN A 40 28.95 11.07 51.42
C ASN A 40 28.97 10.74 49.91
N LEU A 41 27.83 10.43 49.31
CA LEU A 41 27.72 10.27 47.86
C LEU A 41 27.23 11.58 47.22
N ARG A 42 28.06 12.14 46.36
CA ARG A 42 27.74 13.33 45.56
C ARG A 42 26.59 12.98 44.63
N SER A 43 25.39 13.48 44.94
CA SER A 43 24.21 13.22 44.12
C SER A 43 24.34 13.95 42.78
N PHE A 44 24.49 13.19 41.70
CA PHE A 44 24.45 13.73 40.33
C PHE A 44 22.99 13.82 39.87
N THR A 45 22.34 14.91 40.24
CA THR A 45 20.94 15.22 39.89
C THR A 45 20.69 15.25 38.37
N TRP A 46 21.74 15.48 37.57
CA TRP A 46 21.66 15.52 36.10
C TRP A 46 21.40 14.14 35.47
N VAL A 47 21.88 13.04 36.06
CA VAL A 47 21.65 11.69 35.51
C VAL A 47 20.16 11.31 35.56
N GLY A 48 19.49 11.64 36.68
CA GLY A 48 18.05 11.46 36.82
C GLY A 48 17.21 12.42 35.97
N ALA A 49 17.76 13.59 35.63
CA ALA A 49 17.14 14.52 34.69
C ALA A 49 17.27 14.02 33.25
N MET A 50 18.43 13.46 32.88
CA MET A 50 18.72 12.93 31.54
C MET A 50 17.73 11.83 31.14
N GLN A 51 17.44 10.88 32.03
CA GLN A 51 16.44 9.84 31.76
C GLN A 51 15.05 10.42 31.49
N ALA A 52 14.63 11.42 32.27
CA ALA A 52 13.34 12.08 32.07
C ALA A 52 13.31 12.84 30.74
N VAL A 53 14.35 13.62 30.43
CA VAL A 53 14.45 14.37 29.18
C VAL A 53 14.39 13.43 27.98
N SER A 54 15.16 12.34 27.97
CA SER A 54 15.14 11.37 26.87
C SER A 54 13.76 10.74 26.68
N PHE A 55 13.05 10.41 27.76
CA PHE A 55 11.70 9.86 27.68
C PHE A 55 10.71 10.83 27.01
N TYR A 56 10.70 12.10 27.45
CA TYR A 56 9.80 13.09 26.87
C TYR A 56 10.18 13.48 25.44
N CYS A 57 11.47 13.56 25.11
CA CYS A 57 11.92 13.76 23.74
C CYS A 57 11.48 12.61 22.82
N ALA A 58 11.65 11.36 23.28
CA ALA A 58 11.18 10.18 22.54
C ALA A 58 9.66 10.17 22.37
N LEU A 59 8.91 10.55 23.40
CA LEU A 59 7.45 10.65 23.34
C LEU A 59 6.98 11.69 22.32
N ILE A 60 7.62 12.88 22.30
CA ILE A 60 7.31 13.92 21.30
C ILE A 60 7.64 13.43 19.89
N ALA A 61 8.81 12.82 19.69
CA ALA A 61 9.20 12.26 18.40
C ALA A 61 8.21 11.17 17.93
N PHE A 62 7.74 10.34 18.85
CA PHE A 62 6.74 9.31 18.58
C PHE A 62 5.39 9.90 18.14
N ILE A 63 4.90 10.94 18.84
CA ILE A 63 3.66 11.65 18.46
C ILE A 63 3.79 12.25 17.05
N VAL A 64 4.93 12.88 16.75
CA VAL A 64 5.19 13.46 15.42
C VAL A 64 5.28 12.38 14.34
N ALA A 65 5.91 11.24 14.62
CA ALA A 65 5.97 10.11 13.69
C ALA A 65 4.59 9.51 13.41
N PHE A 66 3.72 9.44 14.43
CA PHE A 66 2.34 8.97 14.30
C PHE A 66 1.45 9.91 13.49
N ALA A 67 1.77 11.21 13.43
CA ALA A 67 1.11 12.14 12.52
C ALA A 67 1.42 11.86 11.04
N GLN A 68 2.29 10.87 10.75
CA GLN A 68 2.71 10.41 9.42
C GLN A 68 3.06 11.59 8.49
N PRO A 69 4.17 12.30 8.78
CA PRO A 69 4.63 13.36 7.90
C PRO A 69 5.07 12.73 6.57
N SER A 70 4.29 12.96 5.51
CA SER A 70 4.62 12.49 4.18
C SER A 70 5.24 13.62 3.37
N LEU A 71 6.37 13.31 2.72
CA LEU A 71 6.91 14.15 1.68
C LEU A 71 6.04 13.95 0.46
N TYR A 72 5.14 14.90 0.21
CA TYR A 72 4.38 14.95 -1.02
C TYR A 72 5.34 15.31 -2.15
N LEU A 73 5.91 14.29 -2.79
CA LEU A 73 6.47 14.44 -4.12
C LEU A 73 5.28 14.70 -5.02
N SER A 74 5.18 15.93 -5.51
CA SER A 74 4.25 16.26 -6.57
C SER A 74 4.66 15.40 -7.76
N VAL A 75 3.96 14.28 -7.95
CA VAL A 75 4.03 13.52 -9.20
C VAL A 75 3.44 14.48 -10.21
N GLU A 76 4.34 15.21 -10.87
CA GLU A 76 4.02 15.96 -12.07
C GLU A 76 3.16 15.01 -12.90
N LYS A 77 1.92 15.42 -13.19
CA LYS A 77 1.01 14.60 -14.00
C LYS A 77 1.82 14.21 -15.22
N PRO A 78 2.10 12.91 -15.47
CA PRO A 78 2.86 12.56 -16.65
C PRO A 78 2.11 13.22 -17.81
N SER A 79 2.80 14.11 -18.54
CA SER A 79 2.23 14.66 -19.76
C SER A 79 1.77 13.45 -20.56
N ILE A 80 0.55 13.50 -21.08
CA ILE A 80 0.00 12.40 -21.88
C ILE A 80 0.86 12.32 -23.15
N GLU A 81 1.97 11.61 -23.02
CA GLU A 81 2.87 11.25 -24.08
C GLU A 81 2.22 10.01 -24.69
N ALA A 82 1.84 10.14 -25.97
CA ALA A 82 1.33 9.03 -26.75
C ALA A 82 2.32 7.86 -26.62
N ARG A 83 1.83 6.71 -26.16
CA ARG A 83 2.67 5.53 -25.94
C ARG A 83 2.65 4.64 -27.18
N ASP A 84 3.83 4.13 -27.53
CA ASP A 84 3.97 3.10 -28.56
C ASP A 84 3.79 1.71 -27.93
N PHE A 85 2.83 0.93 -28.43
CA PHE A 85 2.61 -0.46 -28.05
C PHE A 85 2.88 -1.39 -29.24
N VAL A 86 3.44 -2.56 -28.96
CA VAL A 86 3.54 -3.66 -29.91
C VAL A 86 2.79 -4.84 -29.32
N LEU A 87 1.69 -5.24 -29.95
CA LEU A 87 0.89 -6.38 -29.57
C LEU A 87 1.31 -7.60 -30.38
N LEU A 88 1.72 -8.65 -29.69
CA LEU A 88 2.05 -9.93 -30.28
C LEU A 88 0.83 -10.85 -30.15
N ILE A 89 0.27 -11.28 -31.28
CA ILE A 89 -0.93 -12.10 -31.34
C ILE A 89 -0.55 -13.49 -31.88
N ASP A 90 -0.76 -14.51 -31.06
CA ASP A 90 -0.69 -15.91 -31.47
C ASP A 90 -1.95 -16.27 -32.27
N THR A 91 -1.78 -16.94 -33.41
CA THR A 91 -2.89 -17.53 -34.19
C THR A 91 -2.76 -19.05 -34.32
N SER A 92 -1.93 -19.69 -33.50
CA SER A 92 -1.76 -21.15 -33.48
C SER A 92 -3.07 -21.89 -33.25
N ASP A 93 -3.12 -23.18 -33.59
CA ASP A 93 -4.29 -24.06 -33.38
C ASP A 93 -4.87 -23.98 -31.95
N SER A 94 -4.03 -23.66 -30.95
CA SER A 94 -4.45 -23.52 -29.56
C SER A 94 -5.43 -22.35 -29.36
N MET A 95 -5.40 -21.34 -30.22
CA MET A 95 -6.26 -20.15 -30.19
C MET A 95 -7.64 -20.40 -30.79
N GLU A 96 -7.81 -21.51 -31.51
CA GLU A 96 -9.12 -21.99 -31.95
C GLU A 96 -9.88 -22.72 -30.86
N TRP A 97 -9.21 -23.09 -29.75
CA TRP A 97 -9.84 -23.82 -28.67
C TRP A 97 -10.93 -22.98 -27.98
N GLY A 98 -12.05 -23.65 -27.68
CA GLY A 98 -13.17 -23.03 -26.97
C GLY A 98 -12.84 -22.78 -25.50
N MET A 99 -13.14 -21.59 -25.01
CA MET A 99 -13.09 -21.24 -23.59
C MET A 99 -14.37 -20.54 -23.16
N ILE A 100 -14.57 -20.45 -21.85
CA ILE A 100 -15.68 -19.68 -21.27
C ILE A 100 -15.39 -18.20 -21.51
N ASP A 101 -16.41 -17.44 -21.93
CA ASP A 101 -16.32 -15.99 -22.11
C ASP A 101 -15.72 -15.33 -20.85
N PRO A 102 -14.57 -14.64 -20.96
CA PRO A 102 -13.90 -14.02 -19.82
C PRO A 102 -14.73 -12.90 -19.20
N THR A 103 -15.64 -12.28 -19.95
CA THR A 103 -16.59 -11.27 -19.45
C THR A 103 -17.58 -11.87 -18.43
N ILE A 104 -17.78 -13.18 -18.48
CA ILE A 104 -18.66 -13.95 -17.59
C ILE A 104 -17.85 -14.69 -16.50
N ALA A 105 -16.52 -14.79 -16.67
CA ALA A 105 -15.64 -15.57 -15.80
C ALA A 105 -15.31 -14.90 -14.46
N ASP A 106 -15.59 -13.60 -14.28
CA ASP A 106 -15.38 -12.84 -13.03
C ASP A 106 -16.15 -13.40 -11.79
N GLY A 107 -16.91 -14.48 -11.95
CA GLY A 107 -17.56 -15.21 -10.85
C GLY A 107 -17.44 -16.73 -10.91
N LEU A 108 -16.61 -17.30 -11.78
CA LEU A 108 -16.50 -18.76 -11.94
C LEU A 108 -15.06 -19.21 -11.70
N ALA A 109 -14.87 -19.98 -10.63
CA ALA A 109 -13.60 -20.52 -10.20
C ALA A 109 -12.83 -21.24 -11.34
N GLU A 110 -11.52 -21.03 -11.35
CA GLU A 110 -10.51 -21.40 -12.34
C GLU A 110 -10.44 -22.90 -12.72
N ASP A 111 -11.16 -23.79 -12.03
CA ASP A 111 -10.97 -25.23 -12.11
C ASP A 111 -12.00 -25.99 -12.98
N SER A 112 -12.95 -25.29 -13.60
CA SER A 112 -14.00 -25.95 -14.38
C SER A 112 -13.52 -26.32 -15.79
N LYS A 113 -12.93 -27.51 -15.95
CA LYS A 113 -12.68 -28.11 -17.26
C LYS A 113 -13.99 -28.12 -18.08
N PRO A 114 -13.99 -27.74 -19.37
CA PRO A 114 -15.21 -27.48 -20.17
C PRO A 114 -15.96 -28.75 -20.61
N SER A 115 -15.90 -29.83 -19.82
CA SER A 115 -16.38 -31.16 -20.22
C SER A 115 -17.76 -31.54 -19.69
N ILE A 116 -18.44 -30.67 -18.92
CA ILE A 116 -19.81 -30.91 -18.46
C ILE A 116 -20.61 -29.62 -18.57
N LEU A 117 -21.06 -29.27 -19.78
CA LEU A 117 -21.97 -28.14 -19.99
C LEU A 117 -23.16 -28.61 -20.85
N THR A 118 -24.35 -28.61 -20.25
CA THR A 118 -25.63 -28.97 -20.92
C THR A 118 -26.02 -27.92 -21.97
N GLY A 119 -26.88 -28.28 -22.92
CA GLY A 119 -27.12 -27.56 -24.19
C GLY A 119 -27.46 -26.06 -24.12
N ALA A 120 -27.79 -25.50 -22.95
CA ALA A 120 -27.98 -24.07 -22.73
C ALA A 120 -26.68 -23.30 -22.45
N GLN A 121 -25.65 -23.94 -21.87
CA GLN A 121 -24.34 -23.34 -21.57
C GLN A 121 -23.39 -23.33 -22.79
N LYS A 122 -23.74 -24.03 -23.87
CA LYS A 122 -22.98 -24.00 -25.14
C LYS A 122 -22.93 -22.61 -25.79
N LYS A 123 -23.83 -21.69 -25.40
CA LYS A 123 -23.87 -20.29 -25.84
C LYS A 123 -22.70 -19.45 -25.31
N ASN A 124 -22.06 -19.87 -24.21
CA ASN A 124 -21.02 -19.10 -23.52
C ASN A 124 -19.59 -19.58 -23.83
N ILE A 125 -19.43 -20.49 -24.80
CA ILE A 125 -18.11 -20.96 -25.25
C ILE A 125 -17.70 -20.11 -26.46
N VAL A 126 -16.69 -19.29 -26.28
CA VAL A 126 -16.07 -18.48 -27.34
C VAL A 126 -14.71 -19.04 -27.69
N LYS A 127 -14.25 -18.85 -28.93
CA LYS A 127 -12.85 -19.18 -29.26
C LYS A 127 -11.92 -18.22 -28.53
N ARG A 128 -10.72 -18.68 -28.14
CA ARG A 128 -9.70 -17.83 -27.51
C ARG A 128 -9.34 -16.61 -28.36
N ILE A 129 -9.25 -16.78 -29.68
CA ILE A 129 -8.99 -15.68 -30.61
C ILE A 129 -10.07 -14.59 -30.56
N GLN A 130 -11.35 -14.97 -30.40
CA GLN A 130 -12.47 -14.02 -30.34
C GLN A 130 -12.44 -13.21 -29.04
N ALA A 131 -12.10 -13.84 -27.93
CA ALA A 131 -11.96 -13.13 -26.65
C ALA A 131 -10.72 -12.23 -26.62
N ALA A 132 -9.62 -12.64 -27.25
CA ALA A 132 -8.44 -11.80 -27.40
C ALA A 132 -8.77 -10.55 -28.22
N GLU A 133 -9.50 -10.71 -29.34
CA GLU A 133 -10.00 -9.59 -30.15
C GLU A 133 -10.86 -8.63 -29.31
N ALA A 134 -11.84 -9.14 -28.56
CA ALA A 134 -12.68 -8.31 -27.68
C ALA A 134 -11.87 -7.55 -26.63
N SER A 135 -10.87 -8.19 -26.03
CA SER A 135 -10.00 -7.57 -25.02
C SER A 135 -9.11 -6.48 -25.63
N ILE A 136 -8.59 -6.71 -26.83
CA ILE A 136 -7.80 -5.72 -27.58
C ILE A 136 -8.68 -4.52 -27.95
N GLN A 137 -9.91 -4.75 -28.42
CA GLN A 137 -10.84 -3.67 -28.76
C GLN A 137 -11.14 -2.79 -27.54
N GLU A 138 -11.42 -3.38 -26.38
CA GLU A 138 -11.64 -2.61 -25.15
C GLU A 138 -10.37 -1.88 -24.70
N PHE A 139 -9.19 -2.50 -24.83
CA PHE A 139 -7.91 -1.86 -24.55
C PHE A 139 -7.67 -0.63 -25.43
N LEU A 140 -7.97 -0.71 -26.73
CA LEU A 140 -7.80 0.39 -27.68
C LEU A 140 -8.81 1.53 -27.43
N ARG A 141 -10.05 1.19 -27.07
CA ARG A 141 -11.13 2.17 -26.82
C ARG A 141 -10.80 3.13 -25.67
N GLN A 142 -10.05 2.66 -24.69
CA GLN A 142 -9.65 3.47 -23.52
C GLN A 142 -8.44 4.38 -23.79
N ARG A 143 -7.85 4.33 -24.99
CA ARG A 143 -6.53 4.92 -25.30
C ARG A 143 -6.54 5.77 -26.57
N GLU A 144 -7.28 6.87 -26.56
CA GLU A 144 -7.25 7.85 -27.65
C GLU A 144 -5.86 8.51 -27.75
N GLY A 145 -5.15 8.26 -28.85
CA GLY A 145 -3.87 8.91 -29.18
C GLY A 145 -2.61 8.03 -29.08
N ASP A 146 -2.71 6.83 -28.49
CA ASP A 146 -1.61 5.85 -28.46
C ASP A 146 -1.40 5.21 -29.84
N ARG A 147 -0.15 4.84 -30.17
CA ARG A 147 0.17 4.15 -31.42
C ARG A 147 0.35 2.66 -31.14
N VAL A 148 -0.31 1.81 -31.91
CA VAL A 148 -0.31 0.37 -31.68
C VAL A 148 0.09 -0.37 -32.95
N GLY A 149 1.19 -1.11 -32.88
CA GLY A 149 1.61 -2.06 -33.90
C GLY A 149 1.16 -3.47 -33.54
N PHE A 150 0.80 -4.26 -34.56
CA PHE A 150 0.43 -5.67 -34.41
C PHE A 150 1.45 -6.57 -35.09
N ILE A 151 1.87 -7.61 -34.38
CA ILE A 151 2.66 -8.71 -34.94
C ILE A 151 1.83 -9.97 -34.74
N ILE A 152 1.37 -10.54 -35.85
CA ILE A 152 0.66 -11.80 -35.86
C ILE A 152 1.67 -12.88 -36.19
N PHE A 153 1.71 -13.94 -35.40
CA PHE A 153 2.58 -15.07 -35.64
C PHE A 153 1.79 -16.39 -35.57
N ASP A 154 2.20 -17.32 -36.43
CA ASP A 154 1.71 -18.69 -36.48
C ASP A 154 2.90 -19.66 -36.47
N LYS A 155 2.66 -20.97 -36.36
CA LYS A 155 3.67 -22.03 -36.32
C LYS A 155 4.65 -22.07 -37.50
N GLN A 156 4.43 -21.28 -38.56
CA GLN A 156 5.38 -21.13 -39.65
C GLN A 156 5.71 -19.65 -39.85
N ALA A 157 6.93 -19.29 -39.46
CA ALA A 157 7.66 -18.13 -40.00
C ALA A 157 8.47 -18.58 -41.22
#